data_AF-A0A4Q3T3V7-F1
#
_entry.id   AF-A0A4Q3T3V7-F1
#
_cell.length_a   1.000
_cell.length_b   1.000
_cell.length_c   1.000
_cell.angle_alpha   90.00
_cell.angle_beta   90.00
_cell.angle_gamma   90.00
#
_symmetry.space_group_name_H-M   'P 1'
#
loop_
_entity.id
_entity.type
_entity.pdbx_description
1 polymer ?
#
loop_
_entity_poly.entity_id
_entity_poly.type
_entity_poly.pdbx_seq_one_letter_code
_entity_poly.pdbx_strand_id
1 'polypeptide(L)'
;MKRLFAFALAFITSNLIMSQDYRLITGTYTNGDSKGIYVLKFNPKTAAITPLSVTTGVENPSYLAISKNEQFVYAVNENGGDKPGEVSAFSFNKKTGTLTFINKQKTSGDHPCYVSIDNSGKWVFAANYSGGNFAVFPVNADGSLGKATQVVDDNKLNTDAKLKAHVHSTIFTPDQKFLLVPDLGLEKIFIYKFDATAAMPLSPADQPFISFTAGHGPRHVSFHPRLPFMYCISENSGTVSSYTYKDGKFKEWDYKSNFLKTTVPDYLVRKNTLEEWINRANQILSSKFSEGHLLTADELEKLLTAEDETKEIVRTAEIVDMYEKFWERRKAYFHSRGKMDSLKDCTSMKHLLYDYQHHKGLPIKIKEVDKFFLEDLLNWMRQMRPKQLNGYTYKTRGGLNPKTCKKRFDVLLQFFGFLKDMKIVDAELLDLTRKFMTREIRVVAAHKVTLSIQEVHQLYQYDFPNQRLNNIRDLFVFACFTGMRWADIEKFDAKFIRTTPDGKGKIYKRMAIKTRDQSGAVYEIPLCNTVLQILERHGNSIKPILLSNVHAN
;
A
#
# COMPACT_ATOMS: atom_id res chain seq x y z
N MET A 1 -24.26 -40.13 38.19
CA MET A 1 -23.03 -39.54 38.78
C MET A 1 -21.83 -40.38 38.35
N LYS A 2 -20.73 -39.77 37.91
CA LYS A 2 -19.57 -40.37 37.17
C LYS A 2 -19.80 -40.60 35.67
N ARG A 3 -19.70 -39.52 34.90
CA ARG A 3 -19.15 -39.46 33.52
C ARG A 3 -19.18 -38.05 32.91
N LEU A 4 -19.42 -37.02 33.73
CA LEU A 4 -19.28 -35.60 33.37
C LEU A 4 -17.88 -35.00 33.62
N PHE A 5 -16.87 -35.85 33.90
CA PHE A 5 -15.54 -35.41 34.39
C PHE A 5 -14.37 -35.67 33.43
N ALA A 6 -14.63 -35.97 32.15
CA ALA A 6 -13.57 -36.30 31.18
C ALA A 6 -13.35 -35.26 30.07
N PHE A 7 -14.13 -34.18 30.02
CA PHE A 7 -14.01 -33.16 28.95
C PHE A 7 -13.44 -31.81 29.42
N ALA A 8 -13.12 -31.66 30.71
CA ALA A 8 -12.56 -30.41 31.27
C ALA A 8 -11.03 -30.42 31.41
N LEU A 9 -10.33 -31.50 31.01
CA LEU A 9 -8.87 -31.63 31.17
C LEU A 9 -8.10 -31.66 29.83
N ALA A 10 -8.70 -31.14 28.75
CA ALA A 10 -8.06 -31.04 27.43
C ALA A 10 -7.99 -29.61 26.86
N PHE A 11 -8.36 -28.60 27.66
CA PHE A 11 -8.36 -27.18 27.24
C PHE A 11 -7.52 -26.26 28.14
N ILE A 12 -6.46 -26.81 28.75
CA ILE A 12 -5.38 -26.03 29.35
C ILE A 12 -4.05 -26.57 28.80
N THR A 13 -3.91 -26.61 27.48
CA THR A 13 -2.61 -26.29 26.88
C THR A 13 -2.64 -24.80 26.64
N SER A 14 -2.31 -24.06 27.71
CA SER A 14 -1.87 -22.68 27.60
C SER A 14 -0.96 -22.57 26.38
N ASN A 15 -1.37 -21.76 25.40
CA ASN A 15 -0.48 -21.20 24.41
C ASN A 15 0.54 -20.34 25.17
N LEU A 16 1.54 -20.98 25.79
CA LEU A 16 2.82 -20.36 26.06
C LEU A 16 3.42 -20.13 24.67
N ILE A 17 3.04 -19.01 24.06
CA ILE A 17 3.81 -18.40 22.99
C ILE A 17 5.12 -18.00 23.67
N MET A 18 6.05 -18.96 23.78
CA MET A 18 7.42 -18.74 24.19
C MET A 18 7.94 -17.57 23.37
N SER A 19 8.05 -16.41 24.01
CA SER A 19 8.77 -15.30 23.42
C SER A 19 10.22 -15.75 23.33
N GLN A 20 10.78 -15.74 22.12
CA GLN A 20 12.20 -15.99 21.98
C GLN A 20 12.94 -14.80 22.61
N ASP A 21 13.74 -15.06 23.64
CA ASP A 21 14.58 -14.04 24.24
C ASP A 21 15.76 -13.76 23.29
N TYR A 22 15.97 -12.49 22.95
CA TYR A 22 17.04 -12.03 22.08
C TYR A 22 18.33 -11.83 22.86
N ARG A 23 19.47 -11.89 22.17
CA ARG A 23 20.77 -11.46 22.69
C ARG A 23 21.07 -10.09 22.10
N LEU A 24 21.07 -9.07 22.94
CA LEU A 24 21.50 -7.73 22.58
C LEU A 24 22.99 -7.62 22.89
N ILE A 25 23.80 -7.29 21.87
CA ILE A 25 25.23 -7.02 22.04
C ILE A 25 25.41 -5.50 22.00
N THR A 26 25.99 -4.93 23.05
CA THR A 26 26.04 -3.49 23.27
C THR A 26 27.48 -3.01 23.33
N GLY A 27 27.81 -2.13 22.40
CA GLY A 27 29.05 -1.37 22.36
C GLY A 27 29.02 -0.16 23.28
N THR A 28 30.20 0.32 23.67
CA THR A 28 30.34 1.44 24.61
C THR A 28 31.63 2.21 24.37
N TYR A 29 31.68 3.44 24.89
CA TYR A 29 32.96 4.10 25.19
C TYR A 29 33.45 3.67 26.57
N THR A 30 34.77 3.46 26.70
CA THR A 30 35.42 2.94 27.93
C THR A 30 36.21 4.00 28.68
N ASN A 31 36.03 5.28 28.34
CA ASN A 31 36.66 6.39 29.07
C ASN A 31 35.97 6.65 30.44
N GLY A 32 34.77 6.08 30.65
CA GLY A 32 34.04 6.10 31.93
C GLY A 32 34.00 4.73 32.61
N ASP A 33 32.90 4.42 33.29
CA ASP A 33 32.78 3.18 34.08
C ASP A 33 32.65 1.90 33.26
N SER A 34 32.28 2.04 31.99
CA SER A 34 32.10 0.91 31.07
C SER A 34 33.35 0.06 30.95
N LYS A 35 33.17 -1.26 30.88
CA LYS A 35 34.27 -2.23 30.78
C LYS A 35 34.55 -2.72 29.36
N GLY A 36 33.67 -2.44 28.39
CA GLY A 36 33.81 -2.89 27.01
C GLY A 36 32.47 -3.31 26.39
N ILE A 37 32.38 -4.56 25.94
CA ILE A 37 31.19 -5.07 25.22
C ILE A 37 30.29 -5.84 26.18
N TYR A 38 29.02 -5.50 26.23
CA TYR A 38 28.03 -6.19 27.07
C TYR A 38 27.12 -7.07 26.21
N VAL A 39 26.78 -8.24 26.72
CA VAL A 39 25.73 -9.08 26.15
C VAL A 39 24.58 -9.17 27.15
N LEU A 40 23.41 -8.77 26.69
CA LEU A 40 22.19 -8.69 27.47
C LEU A 40 21.15 -9.65 26.89
N LYS A 41 20.36 -10.27 27.75
CA LYS A 41 19.14 -10.99 27.39
C LYS A 41 18.00 -9.98 27.30
N PHE A 42 17.34 -9.89 26.16
CA PHE A 42 16.23 -8.96 25.94
C PHE A 42 14.95 -9.72 25.59
N ASN A 43 13.88 -9.46 26.34
CA ASN A 43 12.56 -9.98 26.05
C ASN A 43 11.68 -8.87 25.44
N PRO A 44 11.37 -8.91 24.14
CA PRO A 44 10.67 -7.81 23.48
C PRO A 44 9.20 -7.68 23.90
N LYS A 45 8.59 -8.72 24.48
CA LYS A 45 7.20 -8.65 24.97
C LYS A 45 7.06 -7.90 26.28
N THR A 46 8.07 -8.02 27.15
CA THR A 46 8.04 -7.47 28.52
C THR A 46 8.97 -6.27 28.69
N ALA A 47 9.81 -6.00 27.67
CA ALA A 47 10.96 -5.11 27.76
C ALA A 47 11.98 -5.48 28.86
N ALA A 48 11.90 -6.71 29.40
CA ALA A 48 12.85 -7.16 30.41
C ALA A 48 14.25 -7.30 29.81
N ILE A 49 15.24 -6.74 30.52
CA ILE A 49 16.66 -6.80 30.17
C ILE A 49 17.40 -7.45 31.33
N THR A 50 18.22 -8.46 31.03
CA THR A 50 19.06 -9.13 32.04
C THR A 50 20.49 -9.24 31.53
N PRO A 51 21.50 -8.76 32.27
CA PRO A 51 22.90 -8.95 31.90
C PRO A 51 23.27 -10.44 31.82
N LEU A 52 24.02 -10.82 30.79
CA LEU A 52 24.54 -12.19 30.64
C LEU A 52 26.06 -12.25 30.80
N SER A 53 26.78 -11.39 30.10
CA SER A 53 28.24 -11.32 30.21
C SER A 53 28.79 -9.97 29.79
N VAL A 54 30.03 -9.70 30.19
CA VAL A 54 30.80 -8.54 29.78
C VAL A 54 32.17 -9.00 29.26
N THR A 55 32.62 -8.39 28.17
CA THR A 55 33.94 -8.60 27.58
C THR A 55 34.80 -7.40 27.89
N THR A 56 35.82 -7.61 28.72
CA THR A 56 36.74 -6.57 29.22
C THR A 56 37.99 -6.46 28.35
N GLY A 57 38.74 -5.37 28.47
CA GLY A 57 40.03 -5.20 27.77
C GLY A 57 39.89 -4.82 26.30
N VAL A 58 38.69 -4.43 25.87
CA VAL A 58 38.39 -3.87 24.55
C VAL A 58 38.12 -2.38 24.77
N GLU A 59 38.98 -1.53 24.23
CA GLU A 59 38.87 -0.08 24.39
C GLU A 59 37.93 0.51 23.34
N ASN A 60 37.00 1.35 23.80
CA ASN A 60 36.05 2.10 22.98
C ASN A 60 35.37 1.29 21.85
N PRO A 61 34.73 0.13 22.15
CA PRO A 61 33.95 -0.62 21.18
C PRO A 61 32.62 0.07 20.86
N SER A 62 32.66 1.23 20.22
CA SER A 62 31.49 2.08 19.98
C SER A 62 30.52 1.54 18.93
N TYR A 63 30.99 0.72 17.99
CA TYR A 63 30.19 0.09 16.95
C TYR A 63 30.57 -1.38 16.73
N LEU A 64 29.59 -2.22 16.40
CA LEU A 64 29.78 -3.65 16.19
C LEU A 64 29.07 -4.14 14.93
N ALA A 65 29.64 -5.18 14.32
CA ALA A 65 29.02 -5.97 13.27
C ALA A 65 28.96 -7.43 13.68
N ILE A 66 27.82 -8.07 13.42
CA ILE A 66 27.63 -9.50 13.66
C ILE A 66 27.66 -10.20 12.30
N SER A 67 28.47 -11.24 12.19
CA SER A 67 28.47 -12.13 11.02
C SER A 67 27.10 -12.76 10.78
N LYS A 68 26.76 -13.07 9.52
CA LYS A 68 25.43 -13.62 9.17
C LYS A 68 25.12 -14.99 9.77
N ASN A 69 26.14 -15.81 10.02
CA ASN A 69 26.00 -17.07 10.76
C ASN A 69 25.89 -16.84 12.28
N GLU A 70 26.08 -15.59 12.71
CA GLU A 70 26.08 -15.10 14.09
C GLU A 70 27.06 -15.88 14.98
N GLN A 71 28.17 -16.34 14.40
CA GLN A 71 29.25 -17.02 15.13
C GLN A 71 30.39 -16.06 15.52
N PHE A 72 30.47 -14.91 14.85
CA PHE A 72 31.52 -13.92 15.04
C PHE A 72 30.94 -12.52 15.19
N VAL A 73 31.62 -11.72 16.01
CA VAL A 73 31.35 -10.30 16.22
C VAL A 73 32.64 -9.53 15.97
N TYR A 74 32.53 -8.43 15.24
CA TYR A 74 33.61 -7.51 14.99
C TYR A 74 33.26 -6.19 15.66
N ALA A 75 34.21 -5.61 16.39
CA ALA A 75 34.02 -4.33 17.06
C ALA A 75 35.15 -3.39 16.65
N VAL A 76 34.81 -2.13 16.38
CA VAL A 76 35.84 -1.09 16.28
C VAL A 76 36.50 -0.92 17.65
N ASN A 77 37.72 -0.40 17.65
CA ASN A 77 38.34 0.19 18.83
C ASN A 77 38.57 1.65 18.47
N GLU A 78 37.64 2.53 18.86
CA GLU A 78 37.57 3.92 18.41
C GLU A 78 38.61 4.81 19.13
N ASN A 79 39.88 4.51 18.87
CA ASN A 79 41.05 5.21 19.39
C ASN A 79 41.75 6.00 18.26
N GLY A 80 42.55 6.99 18.62
CA GLY A 80 43.37 7.76 17.68
C GLY A 80 44.56 8.46 18.37
N GLY A 81 45.41 9.13 17.57
CA GLY A 81 46.62 9.76 18.05
C GLY A 81 47.68 8.74 18.50
N ASP A 82 48.05 8.78 19.78
CA ASP A 82 49.09 7.89 20.35
C ASP A 82 48.67 6.41 20.38
N LYS A 83 47.37 6.13 20.26
CA LYS A 83 46.83 4.78 20.11
C LYS A 83 46.23 4.62 18.72
N PRO A 84 46.62 3.58 17.96
CA PRO A 84 46.06 3.37 16.63
C PRO A 84 44.58 2.99 16.70
N GLY A 85 43.82 3.40 15.68
CA GLY A 85 42.52 2.81 15.40
C GLY A 85 42.64 1.34 15.01
N GLU A 86 41.76 0.50 15.57
CA GLU A 86 41.79 -0.96 15.36
C GLU A 86 40.37 -1.53 15.18
N VAL A 87 40.29 -2.77 14.70
CA VAL A 87 39.09 -3.62 14.74
C VAL A 87 39.44 -4.93 15.42
N SER A 88 38.66 -5.32 16.42
CA SER A 88 38.78 -6.58 17.14
C SER A 88 37.75 -7.60 16.65
N ALA A 89 38.16 -8.87 16.53
CA ALA A 89 37.31 -9.99 16.18
C ALA A 89 37.09 -10.91 17.39
N PHE A 90 35.85 -11.39 17.54
CA PHE A 90 35.44 -12.27 18.62
C PHE A 90 34.61 -13.43 18.07
N SER A 91 34.76 -14.61 18.66
CA SER A 91 33.77 -15.69 18.51
C SER A 91 32.63 -15.48 19.51
N PHE A 92 31.41 -15.82 19.11
CA PHE A 92 30.20 -15.60 19.89
C PHE A 92 29.50 -16.92 20.25
N ASN A 93 29.45 -17.21 21.54
CA ASN A 93 28.64 -18.30 22.06
C ASN A 93 27.23 -17.80 22.38
N LYS A 94 26.29 -17.98 21.45
CA LYS A 94 24.89 -17.55 21.65
C LYS A 94 24.20 -18.14 22.88
N LYS A 95 24.58 -19.37 23.26
CA LYS A 95 23.94 -20.07 24.39
C LYS A 95 24.27 -19.35 25.69
N THR A 96 25.57 -19.11 25.94
CA THR A 96 26.05 -18.46 27.16
C THR A 96 26.02 -16.93 27.07
N GLY A 97 25.96 -16.37 25.86
CA GLY A 97 26.11 -14.94 25.61
C GLY A 97 27.56 -14.46 25.60
N THR A 98 28.55 -15.35 25.67
CA THR A 98 29.96 -14.98 25.84
C THR A 98 30.64 -14.65 24.51
N LEU A 99 31.44 -13.58 24.48
CA LEU A 99 32.37 -13.27 23.40
C LEU A 99 33.78 -13.69 23.80
N THR A 100 34.49 -14.39 22.92
CA THR A 100 35.90 -14.77 23.12
C THR A 100 36.76 -14.08 22.09
N PHE A 101 37.73 -13.28 22.53
CA PHE A 101 38.65 -12.57 21.66
C PHE A 101 39.44 -13.54 20.77
N ILE A 102 39.54 -13.20 19.49
CA ILE A 102 40.32 -13.96 18.49
C ILE A 102 41.59 -13.18 18.15
N ASN A 103 41.44 -12.01 17.54
CA ASN A 103 42.55 -11.12 17.22
C ASN A 103 42.07 -9.67 17.01
N LYS A 104 43.00 -8.77 16.68
CA LYS A 104 42.70 -7.41 16.24
C LYS A 104 43.67 -6.95 15.14
N GLN A 105 43.24 -5.99 14.32
CA GLN A 105 44.04 -5.41 13.25
C GLN A 105 43.94 -3.89 13.25
N LYS A 106 45.02 -3.21 12.86
CA LYS A 106 45.04 -1.75 12.69
C LYS A 106 44.24 -1.36 11.46
N THR A 107 43.45 -0.30 11.57
CA THR A 107 42.67 0.27 10.46
C THR A 107 43.44 1.26 9.61
N SER A 108 44.69 1.57 9.98
CA SER A 108 45.51 2.58 9.28
C SER A 108 44.84 3.96 9.22
N GLY A 109 44.00 4.26 10.22
CA GLY A 109 43.35 5.55 10.42
C GLY A 109 42.93 5.69 11.88
N ASP A 110 42.48 6.89 12.24
CA ASP A 110 42.12 7.23 13.61
C ASP A 110 40.60 7.27 13.80
N HIS A 111 40.18 6.85 15.00
CA HIS A 111 38.81 6.80 15.47
C HIS A 111 37.88 6.04 14.51
N PRO A 112 38.06 4.71 14.34
CA PRO A 112 37.11 3.88 13.63
C PRO A 112 35.74 3.92 14.31
N CYS A 113 34.75 4.48 13.64
CA CYS A 113 33.42 4.74 14.23
C CYS A 113 32.33 3.79 13.70
N TYR A 114 32.65 2.97 12.69
CA TYR A 114 31.72 2.04 12.07
C TYR A 114 32.47 0.81 11.56
N VAL A 115 31.85 -0.35 11.71
CA VAL A 115 32.33 -1.62 11.15
C VAL A 115 31.17 -2.36 10.50
N SER A 116 31.42 -3.00 9.36
CA SER A 116 30.47 -3.88 8.69
C SER A 116 31.15 -5.12 8.13
N ILE A 117 30.34 -6.13 7.80
CA ILE A 117 30.77 -7.38 7.18
C ILE A 117 29.89 -7.69 5.98
N ASP A 118 30.48 -8.24 4.92
CA ASP A 118 29.71 -8.65 3.74
C ASP A 118 28.87 -9.91 4.02
N ASN A 119 27.85 -10.15 3.18
CA ASN A 119 26.92 -11.27 3.37
C ASN A 119 27.59 -12.66 3.27
N SER A 120 28.76 -12.79 2.62
CA SER A 120 29.51 -14.05 2.58
C SER A 120 30.37 -14.25 3.83
N GLY A 121 30.58 -13.21 4.63
CA GLY A 121 31.40 -13.24 5.84
C GLY A 121 32.90 -13.27 5.58
N LYS A 122 33.34 -12.92 4.37
CA LYS A 122 34.75 -12.97 3.93
C LYS A 122 35.48 -11.65 4.07
N TRP A 123 34.75 -10.54 4.19
CA TRP A 123 35.31 -9.20 4.17
C TRP A 123 34.69 -8.33 5.25
N VAL A 124 35.54 -7.70 6.06
CA VAL A 124 35.16 -6.70 7.08
C VAL A 124 35.67 -5.33 6.66
N PHE A 125 34.85 -4.31 6.89
CA PHE A 125 35.10 -2.93 6.49
C PHE A 125 35.02 -2.04 7.73
N ALA A 126 35.95 -1.10 7.88
CA ALA A 126 35.95 -0.17 9.01
C ALA A 126 36.20 1.26 8.56
N ALA A 127 35.28 2.16 8.94
CA ALA A 127 35.33 3.59 8.63
C ALA A 127 36.04 4.37 9.74
N ASN A 128 37.11 5.09 9.40
CA ASN A 128 37.88 5.91 10.32
C ASN A 128 37.45 7.38 10.22
N TYR A 129 36.77 7.87 11.26
CA TYR A 129 36.19 9.21 11.28
C TYR A 129 37.27 10.30 11.24
N SER A 130 38.22 10.29 12.17
CA SER A 130 39.27 11.32 12.19
C SER A 130 40.35 11.09 11.15
N GLY A 131 40.57 9.83 10.77
CA GLY A 131 41.50 9.46 9.71
C GLY A 131 41.03 9.86 8.31
N GLY A 132 39.72 10.02 8.10
CA GLY A 132 39.16 10.34 6.78
C GLY A 132 39.43 9.23 5.74
N ASN A 133 39.46 7.99 6.21
CA ASN A 133 39.77 6.82 5.39
C ASN A 133 38.95 5.62 5.86
N PHE A 134 38.95 4.52 5.09
CA PHE A 134 38.41 3.25 5.55
C PHE A 134 39.31 2.08 5.14
N ALA A 135 39.23 0.99 5.90
CA ALA A 135 40.04 -0.21 5.69
C ALA A 135 39.19 -1.44 5.39
N VAL A 136 39.74 -2.35 4.59
CA VAL A 136 39.13 -3.61 4.17
C VAL A 136 40.01 -4.78 4.59
N PHE A 137 39.41 -5.72 5.33
CA PHE A 137 40.10 -6.85 5.92
C PHE A 137 39.52 -8.18 5.41
N PRO A 138 40.35 -9.12 4.95
CA PRO A 138 39.89 -10.48 4.71
C PRO A 138 39.62 -11.19 6.04
N VAL A 139 38.62 -12.05 6.06
CA VAL A 139 38.24 -12.88 7.20
C VAL A 139 38.72 -14.31 6.97
N ASN A 140 39.47 -14.86 7.91
CA ASN A 140 39.92 -16.24 7.89
C ASN A 140 38.80 -17.20 8.30
N ALA A 141 38.99 -18.50 8.06
CA ALA A 141 37.97 -19.52 8.36
C ALA A 141 37.57 -19.60 9.84
N ASP A 142 38.45 -19.19 10.75
CA ASP A 142 38.21 -19.14 12.20
C ASP A 142 37.56 -17.82 12.66
N GLY A 143 37.21 -16.92 11.72
CA GLY A 143 36.65 -15.60 12.00
C GLY A 143 37.69 -14.55 12.37
N SER A 144 38.99 -14.87 12.38
CA SER A 144 40.05 -13.89 12.62
C SER A 144 40.21 -12.94 11.42
N LEU A 145 40.63 -11.70 11.69
CA LEU A 145 40.93 -10.71 10.65
C LEU A 145 42.36 -10.90 10.13
N GLY A 146 42.52 -11.01 8.81
CA GLY A 146 43.82 -10.82 8.16
C GLY A 146 44.23 -9.35 8.12
N LYS A 147 45.47 -9.06 7.73
CA LYS A 147 45.93 -7.67 7.53
C LYS A 147 45.06 -6.97 6.47
N ALA A 148 44.86 -5.66 6.63
CA ALA A 148 44.10 -4.88 5.65
C ALA A 148 44.69 -5.07 4.24
N THR A 149 43.87 -5.50 3.28
CA THR A 149 44.27 -5.68 1.87
C THR A 149 44.04 -4.43 1.05
N GLN A 150 43.15 -3.55 1.51
CA GLN A 150 42.84 -2.28 0.87
C GLN A 150 42.56 -1.22 1.94
N VAL A 151 43.19 -0.06 1.80
CA VAL A 151 42.92 1.14 2.61
C VAL A 151 42.68 2.27 1.62
N VAL A 152 41.53 2.92 1.72
CA VAL A 152 41.13 4.01 0.84
C VAL A 152 41.06 5.28 1.65
N ASP A 153 41.86 6.26 1.25
CA ASP A 153 42.01 7.55 1.93
C ASP A 153 41.28 8.63 1.13
N ASP A 154 40.11 9.03 1.63
CA ASP A 154 39.22 9.97 0.94
C ASP A 154 39.84 11.38 0.92
N ASN A 155 40.78 11.71 1.82
CA ASN A 155 41.54 12.96 1.72
C ASN A 155 42.37 13.03 0.42
N LYS A 156 42.82 11.89 -0.12
CA LYS A 156 43.53 11.85 -1.41
C LYS A 156 42.58 11.96 -2.61
N LEU A 157 41.30 11.66 -2.41
CA LEU A 157 40.25 11.81 -3.40
C LEU A 157 39.61 13.20 -3.34
N ASN A 158 39.88 13.96 -2.27
CA ASN A 158 39.38 15.29 -2.08
C ASN A 158 40.06 16.29 -3.02
N THR A 159 39.24 17.03 -3.76
CA THR A 159 39.69 18.09 -4.68
C THR A 159 39.52 19.49 -4.09
N ASP A 160 38.87 19.63 -2.93
CA ASP A 160 38.68 20.91 -2.24
C ASP A 160 39.50 20.95 -0.96
N ALA A 161 40.63 21.68 -0.99
CA ALA A 161 41.55 21.80 0.13
C ALA A 161 40.94 22.41 1.40
N LYS A 162 39.74 22.98 1.35
CA LYS A 162 39.02 23.50 2.53
C LYS A 162 38.25 22.42 3.28
N LEU A 163 37.96 21.30 2.63
CA LEU A 163 37.27 20.16 3.22
C LEU A 163 38.29 19.14 3.73
N LYS A 164 37.91 18.42 4.78
CA LYS A 164 38.68 17.32 5.34
C LYS A 164 37.79 16.10 5.41
N ALA A 165 38.31 14.93 5.03
CA ALA A 165 37.52 13.72 5.02
C ALA A 165 37.18 13.24 6.44
N HIS A 166 35.93 12.79 6.60
CA HIS A 166 35.38 12.18 7.80
C HIS A 166 34.47 11.02 7.41
N VAL A 167 35.09 9.87 7.07
CA VAL A 167 34.36 8.67 6.68
C VAL A 167 33.59 8.13 7.88
N HIS A 168 32.26 8.08 7.78
CA HIS A 168 31.40 7.81 8.92
C HIS A 168 30.78 6.40 8.87
N SER A 169 30.59 5.81 7.69
CA SER A 169 30.07 4.44 7.60
C SER A 169 30.46 3.71 6.32
N THR A 170 30.31 2.38 6.33
CA THR A 170 30.58 1.48 5.20
C THR A 170 29.39 0.54 5.03
N ILE A 171 28.46 0.87 4.14
CA ILE A 171 27.15 0.21 4.08
C ILE A 171 26.93 -0.44 2.72
N PHE A 172 26.58 -1.73 2.72
CA PHE A 172 26.29 -2.43 1.48
C PHE A 172 24.92 -2.09 0.92
N THR A 173 24.86 -2.05 -0.41
CA THR A 173 23.59 -2.15 -1.15
C THR A 173 22.90 -3.49 -0.88
N PRO A 174 21.55 -3.58 -0.97
CA PRO A 174 20.81 -4.81 -0.66
C PRO A 174 21.18 -6.00 -1.55
N ASP A 175 21.66 -5.75 -2.77
CA ASP A 175 22.13 -6.77 -3.70
C ASP A 175 23.60 -7.16 -3.49
N GLN A 176 24.29 -6.55 -2.51
CA GLN A 176 25.70 -6.78 -2.16
C GLN A 176 26.66 -6.53 -3.33
N LYS A 177 26.29 -5.70 -4.30
CA LYS A 177 27.16 -5.40 -5.45
C LYS A 177 27.98 -4.13 -5.27
N PHE A 178 27.53 -3.25 -4.37
CA PHE A 178 28.18 -1.97 -4.12
C PHE A 178 28.29 -1.69 -2.62
N LEU A 179 29.42 -1.10 -2.24
CA LEU A 179 29.66 -0.51 -0.93
C LEU A 179 29.49 1.01 -1.02
N LEU A 180 28.66 1.56 -0.14
CA LEU A 180 28.45 2.99 0.04
C LEU A 180 29.26 3.48 1.22
N VAL A 181 29.97 4.59 1.02
CA VAL A 181 30.87 5.16 2.02
C VAL A 181 30.52 6.64 2.20
N PRO A 182 29.58 6.95 3.11
CA PRO A 182 29.31 8.33 3.49
C PRO A 182 30.54 8.96 4.15
N ASP A 183 31.02 10.05 3.54
CA ASP A 183 32.04 10.93 4.09
C ASP A 183 31.36 12.24 4.49
N LEU A 184 31.24 12.42 5.80
CA LEU A 184 30.60 13.58 6.42
C LEU A 184 31.33 14.86 6.03
N GLY A 185 32.67 14.83 6.02
CA GLY A 185 33.49 16.01 5.84
C GLY A 185 33.67 16.43 4.38
N LEU A 186 33.58 15.49 3.44
CA LEU A 186 33.62 15.78 2.00
C LEU A 186 32.24 15.99 1.37
N GLU A 187 31.16 15.92 2.16
CA GLU A 187 29.78 16.12 1.69
C GLU A 187 29.43 15.15 0.55
N LYS A 188 29.89 13.89 0.66
CA LYS A 188 29.75 12.88 -0.38
C LYS A 188 29.39 11.52 0.20
N ILE A 189 28.69 10.72 -0.60
CA ILE A 189 28.66 9.27 -0.43
C ILE A 189 29.46 8.68 -1.59
N PHE A 190 30.65 8.14 -1.32
CA PHE A 190 31.41 7.41 -2.33
C PHE A 190 30.80 6.04 -2.59
N ILE A 191 30.91 5.56 -3.83
CA ILE A 191 30.29 4.31 -4.28
C ILE A 191 31.37 3.43 -4.92
N TYR A 192 31.54 2.25 -4.36
CA TYR A 192 32.50 1.24 -4.84
C TYR A 192 31.75 0.00 -5.30
N LYS A 193 32.13 -0.55 -6.46
CA LYS A 193 31.77 -1.93 -6.84
C LYS A 193 32.47 -2.89 -5.90
N PHE A 194 31.77 -3.93 -5.48
CA PHE A 194 32.29 -4.97 -4.62
C PHE A 194 32.37 -6.31 -5.35
N ASP A 195 33.56 -6.91 -5.35
CA ASP A 195 33.82 -8.27 -5.81
C ASP A 195 34.48 -9.06 -4.69
N ALA A 196 33.70 -9.92 -4.04
CA ALA A 196 34.17 -10.73 -2.92
C ALA A 196 35.26 -11.77 -3.31
N THR A 197 35.49 -12.00 -4.61
CA THR A 197 36.49 -12.95 -5.11
C THR A 197 37.84 -12.31 -5.44
N ALA A 198 37.88 -10.99 -5.58
CA ALA A 198 39.10 -10.25 -5.87
C ALA A 198 39.98 -10.09 -4.63
N ALA A 199 41.30 -10.00 -4.82
CA ALA A 199 42.25 -9.75 -3.72
C ALA A 199 42.09 -8.35 -3.10
N MET A 200 41.76 -7.36 -3.95
CA MET A 200 41.30 -6.03 -3.55
C MET A 200 39.83 -5.93 -3.97
N PRO A 201 38.89 -6.08 -3.03
CA PRO A 201 37.50 -6.34 -3.38
C PRO A 201 36.74 -5.09 -3.81
N LEU A 202 37.31 -3.89 -3.70
CA LEU A 202 36.66 -2.63 -4.06
C LEU A 202 37.30 -1.96 -5.26
N SER A 203 36.46 -1.51 -6.18
CA SER A 203 36.84 -0.63 -7.29
C SER A 203 35.81 0.49 -7.46
N PRO A 204 36.17 1.65 -8.01
CA PRO A 204 35.21 2.74 -8.22
C PRO A 204 33.99 2.30 -9.06
N ALA A 205 32.80 2.71 -8.66
CA ALA A 205 31.59 2.49 -9.45
C ALA A 205 31.47 3.49 -10.62
N ASP A 206 30.62 3.16 -11.60
CA ASP A 206 30.40 4.03 -12.77
C ASP A 206 29.76 5.37 -12.37
N GLN A 207 28.97 5.39 -11.29
CA GLN A 207 28.65 6.61 -10.57
C GLN A 207 29.54 6.61 -9.33
N PRO A 208 30.63 7.39 -9.29
CA PRO A 208 31.65 7.26 -8.25
C PRO A 208 31.21 7.84 -6.90
N PHE A 209 30.26 8.77 -6.89
CA PHE A 209 29.73 9.35 -5.67
C PHE A 209 28.33 9.99 -5.86
N ILE A 210 27.70 10.30 -4.74
CA ILE A 210 26.56 11.22 -4.59
C ILE A 210 27.10 12.45 -3.86
N SER A 211 26.89 13.65 -4.41
CA SER A 211 27.26 14.90 -3.73
C SER A 211 26.08 15.46 -2.95
N PHE A 212 26.39 16.10 -1.82
CA PHE A 212 25.44 16.82 -0.98
C PHE A 212 25.71 18.33 -1.07
N THR A 213 24.69 19.13 -0.76
CA THR A 213 24.86 20.57 -0.56
C THR A 213 25.76 20.80 0.64
N ALA A 214 26.64 21.80 0.57
CA ALA A 214 27.56 22.13 1.66
C ALA A 214 26.82 22.33 2.99
N GLY A 215 27.33 21.70 4.07
CA GLY A 215 26.79 21.80 5.42
C GLY A 215 25.78 20.71 5.78
N HIS A 216 25.60 19.67 4.96
CA HIS A 216 24.73 18.54 5.28
C HIS A 216 25.44 17.50 6.15
N GLY A 217 26.61 17.02 5.72
CA GLY A 217 27.40 16.00 6.38
C GLY A 217 26.74 14.62 6.34
N PRO A 218 26.74 13.89 5.21
CA PRO A 218 26.11 12.58 5.12
C PRO A 218 26.77 11.58 6.08
N ARG A 219 25.96 10.92 6.91
CA ARG A 219 26.43 10.11 8.05
C ARG A 219 26.21 8.62 7.82
N HIS A 220 24.95 8.20 7.82
CA HIS A 220 24.54 6.81 7.64
C HIS A 220 23.49 6.70 6.54
N VAL A 221 23.43 5.55 5.88
CA VAL A 221 22.37 5.24 4.91
C VAL A 221 21.57 4.01 5.34
N SER A 222 20.32 3.95 4.91
CA SER A 222 19.47 2.77 5.05
C SER A 222 18.67 2.56 3.77
N PHE A 223 18.43 1.31 3.42
CA PHE A 223 17.59 0.96 2.28
C PHE A 223 16.17 0.64 2.72
N HIS A 224 15.20 0.98 1.88
CA HIS A 224 13.85 0.51 2.08
C HIS A 224 13.79 -1.01 1.83
N PRO A 225 13.15 -1.81 2.69
CA PRO A 225 13.21 -3.29 2.62
C PRO A 225 12.62 -3.90 1.34
N ARG A 226 11.79 -3.14 0.61
CA ARG A 226 11.02 -3.65 -0.55
C ARG A 226 11.00 -2.75 -1.78
N LEU A 227 11.41 -1.50 -1.63
CA LEU A 227 11.31 -0.50 -2.68
C LEU A 227 12.73 -0.07 -3.03
N PRO A 228 12.98 0.36 -4.28
CA PRO A 228 14.31 0.77 -4.72
C PRO A 228 14.68 2.17 -4.19
N PHE A 229 14.57 2.37 -2.87
CA PHE A 229 14.87 3.63 -2.20
C PHE A 229 15.98 3.45 -1.18
N MET A 230 16.85 4.44 -1.11
CA MET A 230 17.85 4.65 -0.09
C MET A 230 17.56 5.98 0.61
N TYR A 231 17.77 6.02 1.92
CA TYR A 231 17.70 7.24 2.73
C TYR A 231 19.06 7.48 3.35
N CYS A 232 19.50 8.73 3.34
CA CYS A 232 20.73 9.16 4.01
C CYS A 232 20.36 10.16 5.10
N ILE A 233 20.82 9.92 6.33
CA ILE A 233 20.78 10.94 7.38
C ILE A 233 22.05 11.79 7.32
N SER A 234 21.87 13.10 7.40
CA SER A 234 22.91 14.11 7.38
C SER A 234 23.07 14.70 8.79
N GLU A 235 24.26 14.61 9.37
CA GLU A 235 24.54 14.97 10.77
C GLU A 235 24.49 16.48 11.01
N ASN A 236 25.22 17.25 10.19
CA ASN A 236 25.37 18.69 10.39
C ASN A 236 24.05 19.44 10.16
N SER A 237 23.24 18.97 9.21
CA SER A 237 21.93 19.58 8.91
C SER A 237 20.76 18.96 9.67
N GLY A 238 20.92 17.77 10.24
CA GLY A 238 19.81 17.02 10.86
C GLY A 238 18.70 16.61 9.86
N THR A 239 19.02 16.50 8.57
CA THR A 239 18.04 16.19 7.51
C THR A 239 18.17 14.76 6.98
N VAL A 240 17.08 14.23 6.40
CA VAL A 240 17.12 12.99 5.62
C VAL A 240 16.91 13.29 4.14
N SER A 241 17.88 12.86 3.32
CA SER A 241 17.77 12.88 1.86
C SER A 241 17.35 11.50 1.34
N SER A 242 16.54 11.46 0.29
CA SER A 242 16.06 10.21 -0.31
C SER A 242 16.57 10.06 -1.74
N TYR A 243 16.89 8.83 -2.14
CA TYR A 243 17.43 8.51 -3.45
C TYR A 243 16.75 7.26 -4.00
N THR A 244 16.49 7.24 -5.30
CA THR A 244 16.17 5.99 -5.99
C THR A 244 17.45 5.22 -6.28
N TYR A 245 17.41 3.89 -6.14
CA TYR A 245 18.53 2.98 -6.38
C TYR A 245 18.19 1.97 -7.47
N LYS A 246 19.05 1.87 -8.49
CA LYS A 246 18.99 0.79 -9.48
C LYS A 246 20.38 0.50 -10.04
N ASP A 247 20.87 -0.73 -9.86
CA ASP A 247 22.11 -1.24 -10.47
C ASP A 247 23.32 -0.29 -10.28
N GLY A 248 23.56 0.16 -9.05
CA GLY A 248 24.67 1.08 -8.72
C GLY A 248 24.44 2.54 -9.10
N LYS A 249 23.27 2.88 -9.68
CA LYS A 249 22.89 4.25 -9.97
C LYS A 249 21.95 4.78 -8.90
N PHE A 250 22.31 5.95 -8.36
CA PHE A 250 21.57 6.68 -7.35
C PHE A 250 21.14 8.02 -7.93
N LYS A 251 19.84 8.27 -7.91
CA LYS A 251 19.28 9.55 -8.31
C LYS A 251 18.53 10.17 -7.14
N GLU A 252 18.94 11.39 -6.78
CA GLU A 252 18.26 12.16 -5.74
C GLU A 252 16.77 12.28 -6.05
N TRP A 253 15.99 11.95 -5.04
CA TRP A 253 14.55 12.03 -5.06
C TRP A 253 14.12 13.23 -4.22
N ASP A 254 13.97 14.37 -4.88
CA ASP A 254 13.27 15.53 -4.32
C ASP A 254 11.78 15.49 -4.72
N TYR A 255 10.90 15.46 -3.72
CA TYR A 255 9.45 15.43 -3.87
C TYR A 255 8.87 16.72 -4.47
N LYS A 256 9.59 17.86 -4.35
CA LYS A 256 9.16 19.16 -4.89
C LYS A 256 9.50 19.31 -6.38
N SER A 257 10.71 18.90 -6.80
CA SER A 257 11.19 19.09 -8.17
C SER A 257 10.99 17.90 -9.12
N ASN A 258 10.95 16.65 -8.63
CA ASN A 258 10.77 15.45 -9.49
C ASN A 258 9.30 15.15 -9.80
N PHE A 259 8.54 16.18 -10.16
CA PHE A 259 7.18 16.06 -10.65
C PHE A 259 7.18 15.40 -12.04
N LEU A 260 7.24 14.07 -12.07
CA LEU A 260 6.94 13.32 -13.29
C LEU A 260 5.48 13.58 -13.66
N LYS A 261 5.25 14.35 -14.72
CA LYS A 261 3.98 14.46 -15.45
C LYS A 261 3.59 13.09 -16.04
N THR A 262 3.28 12.09 -15.22
CA THR A 262 2.70 10.83 -15.70
C THR A 262 1.63 10.29 -14.75
N THR A 263 0.50 9.92 -15.35
CA THR A 263 -0.78 9.54 -14.75
C THR A 263 -0.83 8.07 -14.31
N VAL A 264 0.24 7.57 -13.68
CA VAL A 264 0.32 6.14 -13.27
C VAL A 264 -0.06 5.95 -11.78
N PRO A 265 -1.11 5.19 -11.44
CA PRO A 265 -1.62 5.03 -10.06
C PRO A 265 -0.65 4.44 -9.04
N ASP A 266 0.36 3.69 -9.48
CA ASP A 266 1.38 3.09 -8.61
C ASP A 266 2.34 4.16 -8.03
N TYR A 267 2.46 5.30 -8.72
CA TYR A 267 3.26 6.44 -8.30
C TYR A 267 2.63 7.21 -7.14
N LEU A 268 1.31 7.44 -7.16
CA LEU A 268 0.63 8.23 -6.12
C LEU A 268 0.61 7.52 -4.76
N VAL A 269 0.48 6.19 -4.76
CA VAL A 269 0.53 5.38 -3.53
C VAL A 269 1.95 5.37 -2.97
N ARG A 270 2.96 5.11 -3.82
CA ARG A 270 4.37 5.18 -3.41
C ARG A 270 4.74 6.58 -2.92
N LYS A 271 4.27 7.63 -3.58
CA LYS A 271 4.46 9.04 -3.19
C LYS A 271 3.89 9.33 -1.81
N ASN A 272 2.61 9.03 -1.57
CA ASN A 272 1.97 9.34 -0.29
C ASN A 272 2.59 8.54 0.86
N THR A 273 2.92 7.26 0.62
CA THR A 273 3.65 6.45 1.60
C THR A 273 5.04 7.04 1.88
N LEU A 274 5.78 7.43 0.83
CA LEU A 274 7.11 8.03 0.99
C LEU A 274 7.07 9.38 1.73
N GLU A 275 6.09 10.25 1.42
CA GLU A 275 5.90 11.54 2.08
C GLU A 275 5.55 11.37 3.57
N GLU A 276 4.65 10.44 3.89
CA GLU A 276 4.29 10.12 5.27
C GLU A 276 5.49 9.57 6.05
N TRP A 277 6.33 8.77 5.40
CA TRP A 277 7.55 8.20 5.99
C TRP A 277 8.63 9.24 6.22
N ILE A 278 8.90 10.11 5.24
CA ILE A 278 9.87 11.20 5.36
C ILE A 278 9.41 12.19 6.44
N ASN A 279 8.13 12.55 6.47
CA ASN A 279 7.60 13.46 7.48
C ASN A 279 7.67 12.84 8.88
N ARG A 280 7.36 11.55 9.03
CA ARG A 280 7.47 10.83 10.31
C ARG A 280 8.93 10.70 10.76
N ALA A 281 9.85 10.37 9.85
CA ALA A 281 11.27 10.35 10.13
C ALA A 281 11.77 11.73 10.58
N ASN A 282 11.41 12.81 9.87
CA ASN A 282 11.78 14.17 10.20
C ASN A 282 11.18 14.66 11.53
N GLN A 283 9.94 14.28 11.86
CA GLN A 283 9.29 14.64 13.13
C GLN A 283 9.91 13.91 14.34
N ILE A 284 10.31 12.65 14.16
CA ILE A 284 11.02 11.88 15.19
C ILE A 284 12.46 12.39 15.32
N LEU A 285 13.10 12.75 14.21
CA LEU A 285 14.42 13.37 14.22
C LEU A 285 14.39 14.70 14.95
N SER A 286 13.43 15.58 14.68
CA SER A 286 13.35 16.87 15.38
C SER A 286 13.15 16.71 16.89
N SER A 287 12.41 15.70 17.35
CA SER A 287 12.25 15.42 18.78
C SER A 287 13.50 14.76 19.39
N LYS A 288 14.14 13.80 18.73
CA LYS A 288 15.33 13.10 19.23
C LYS A 288 16.61 13.94 19.17
N PHE A 289 16.75 14.81 18.17
CA PHE A 289 17.85 15.77 18.06
C PHE A 289 17.80 16.80 19.20
N SER A 290 16.59 17.17 19.65
CA SER A 290 16.41 18.05 20.82
C SER A 290 16.84 17.40 22.15
N GLU A 291 16.91 16.07 22.20
CA GLU A 291 17.42 15.28 23.33
C GLU A 291 18.92 14.93 23.18
N GLY A 292 19.60 15.40 22.13
CA GLY A 292 21.03 15.13 21.87
C GLY A 292 21.31 13.72 21.31
N HIS A 293 20.29 13.01 20.84
CA HIS A 293 20.42 11.63 20.33
C HIS A 293 20.39 11.60 18.80
N LEU A 294 21.51 11.21 18.17
CA LEU A 294 21.60 10.99 16.72
C LEU A 294 21.18 9.55 16.37
N LEU A 295 20.34 9.37 15.33
CA LEU A 295 19.89 8.04 14.89
C LEU A 295 21.03 7.24 14.24
N THR A 296 21.14 5.97 14.61
CA THR A 296 21.99 4.97 13.95
C THR A 296 21.37 4.43 12.65
N ALA A 297 22.15 3.71 11.83
CA ALA A 297 21.65 3.08 10.61
C ALA A 297 20.58 2.04 10.93
N ASP A 298 20.78 1.24 11.98
CA ASP A 298 19.83 0.22 12.45
C ASP A 298 18.57 0.84 13.06
N GLU A 299 18.66 1.98 13.74
CA GLU A 299 17.47 2.70 14.24
C GLU A 299 16.69 3.31 13.09
N LEU A 300 17.38 3.91 12.12
CA LEU A 300 16.75 4.37 10.89
C LEU A 300 16.12 3.20 10.14
N GLU A 301 16.81 2.07 9.99
CA GLU A 301 16.27 0.85 9.40
C GLU A 301 15.09 0.33 10.20
N LYS A 302 15.15 0.20 11.53
CA LYS A 302 14.01 -0.21 12.38
C LYS A 302 12.83 0.74 12.29
N LEU A 303 13.05 2.05 12.19
CA LEU A 303 12.00 3.04 11.93
C LEU A 303 11.40 2.87 10.53
N LEU A 304 12.22 2.53 9.54
CA LEU A 304 11.84 2.23 8.15
C LEU A 304 11.34 0.77 7.94
N THR A 305 11.54 -0.12 8.90
CA THR A 305 11.21 -1.56 8.82
C THR A 305 10.30 -1.98 9.96
N ALA A 306 9.75 -1.02 10.71
CA ALA A 306 8.61 -1.19 11.60
C ALA A 306 7.37 -1.60 10.77
N GLU A 307 7.43 -2.81 10.21
CA GLU A 307 6.30 -3.56 9.70
C GLU A 307 5.49 -3.99 10.91
N ASP A 308 4.57 -3.12 11.35
CA ASP A 308 3.17 -3.51 11.55
C ASP A 308 2.26 -2.36 12.01
N GLU A 309 2.78 -1.21 12.42
CA GLU A 309 1.90 -0.08 12.79
C GLU A 309 1.13 0.49 11.60
N THR A 310 1.66 0.47 10.38
CA THR A 310 0.89 0.90 9.20
C THR A 310 -0.21 -0.09 8.83
N LYS A 311 -0.07 -1.38 9.15
CA LYS A 311 -1.19 -2.32 9.04
C LYS A 311 -2.18 -2.14 10.17
N GLU A 312 -1.75 -1.86 11.40
CA GLU A 312 -2.65 -1.64 12.53
C GLU A 312 -3.41 -0.31 12.43
N ILE A 313 -2.73 0.79 12.05
CA ILE A 313 -3.32 2.11 11.79
C ILE A 313 -4.35 2.05 10.64
N VAL A 314 -4.05 1.32 9.56
CA VAL A 314 -5.00 1.19 8.43
C VAL A 314 -6.08 0.13 8.69
N ARG A 315 -5.83 -0.85 9.57
CA ARG A 315 -6.86 -1.75 10.13
C ARG A 315 -7.78 -1.05 11.13
N THR A 316 -7.33 0.04 11.76
CA THR A 316 -8.18 0.94 12.57
C THR A 316 -8.86 2.06 11.78
N ALA A 317 -8.49 2.26 10.51
CA ALA A 317 -9.12 3.26 9.66
C ALA A 317 -10.58 2.90 9.38
N GLU A 318 -11.42 3.93 9.26
CA GLU A 318 -12.83 3.76 8.95
C GLU A 318 -13.02 3.27 7.51
N ILE A 319 -13.96 2.35 7.30
CA ILE A 319 -14.29 1.82 5.98
C ILE A 319 -14.73 2.94 5.04
N VAL A 320 -15.43 3.95 5.56
CA VAL A 320 -15.91 5.11 4.82
C VAL A 320 -14.75 5.98 4.32
N ASP A 321 -13.78 6.29 5.17
CA ASP A 321 -12.60 7.08 4.79
C ASP A 321 -11.76 6.39 3.73
N MET A 322 -11.55 5.08 3.90
CA MET A 322 -10.84 4.27 2.90
C MET A 322 -11.62 4.17 1.60
N TYR A 323 -12.95 4.11 1.68
CA TYR A 323 -13.80 4.09 0.51
C TYR A 323 -13.81 5.43 -0.23
N GLU A 324 -13.73 6.57 0.45
CA GLU A 324 -13.58 7.88 -0.19
C GLU A 324 -12.30 7.95 -1.03
N LYS A 325 -11.18 7.45 -0.49
CA LYS A 325 -9.92 7.34 -1.25
C LYS A 325 -10.08 6.47 -2.50
N PHE A 326 -10.78 5.34 -2.38
CA PHE A 326 -11.12 4.48 -3.53
C PHE A 326 -12.02 5.19 -4.55
N TRP A 327 -13.02 5.93 -4.07
CA TRP A 327 -13.98 6.63 -4.90
C TRP A 327 -13.33 7.75 -5.71
N GLU A 328 -12.48 8.58 -5.09
CA GLU A 328 -11.73 9.63 -5.80
C GLU A 328 -10.81 9.03 -6.88
N ARG A 329 -10.15 7.89 -6.60
CA ARG A 329 -9.36 7.15 -7.60
C ARG A 329 -10.22 6.68 -8.78
N ARG A 330 -11.42 6.12 -8.51
CA ARG A 330 -12.35 5.68 -9.55
C ARG A 330 -12.95 6.84 -10.34
N LYS A 331 -13.23 7.97 -9.70
CA LYS A 331 -13.69 9.21 -10.31
C LYS A 331 -12.68 9.75 -11.31
N ALA A 332 -11.41 9.85 -10.94
CA ALA A 332 -10.34 10.24 -11.85
C ALA A 332 -10.19 9.26 -13.04
N TYR A 333 -10.22 7.95 -12.75
CA TYR A 333 -10.14 6.91 -13.78
C TYR A 333 -11.31 6.98 -14.79
N PHE A 334 -12.55 7.13 -14.33
CA PHE A 334 -13.70 7.21 -15.23
C PHE A 334 -13.82 8.54 -15.96
N HIS A 335 -13.33 9.65 -15.37
CA HIS A 335 -13.18 10.93 -16.06
C HIS A 335 -12.26 10.82 -17.27
N SER A 336 -11.04 10.31 -17.09
CA SER A 336 -10.05 10.16 -18.18
C SER A 336 -10.51 9.23 -19.31
N ARG A 337 -11.46 8.33 -19.05
CA ARG A 337 -11.95 7.32 -20.02
C ARG A 337 -13.35 7.63 -20.57
N GLY A 338 -13.98 8.74 -20.17
CA GLY A 338 -15.34 9.10 -20.60
C GLY A 338 -16.44 8.14 -20.13
N LYS A 339 -16.20 7.33 -19.09
CA LYS A 339 -17.11 6.27 -18.61
C LYS A 339 -17.91 6.71 -17.37
N MET A 340 -18.62 7.83 -17.47
CA MET A 340 -19.34 8.44 -16.33
C MET A 340 -20.45 7.56 -15.73
N ASP A 341 -21.07 6.69 -16.52
CA ASP A 341 -22.14 5.83 -15.99
C ASP A 341 -21.61 4.77 -15.01
N SER A 342 -20.34 4.36 -15.11
CA SER A 342 -19.69 3.45 -14.14
C SER A 342 -19.35 4.14 -12.81
N LEU A 343 -19.24 5.48 -12.80
CA LEU A 343 -19.03 6.25 -11.57
C LEU A 343 -20.30 6.25 -10.70
N LYS A 344 -21.49 6.17 -11.30
CA LYS A 344 -22.77 6.16 -10.56
C LYS A 344 -22.86 4.99 -9.58
N ASP A 345 -22.38 3.81 -9.96
CA ASP A 345 -22.39 2.65 -9.07
C ASP A 345 -21.40 2.80 -7.91
N CYS A 346 -20.23 3.42 -8.15
CA CYS A 346 -19.26 3.73 -7.10
C CYS A 346 -19.78 4.78 -6.11
N THR A 347 -20.41 5.86 -6.62
CA THR A 347 -21.04 6.91 -5.81
C THR A 347 -22.22 6.36 -5.00
N SER A 348 -23.05 5.50 -5.61
CA SER A 348 -24.18 4.90 -4.89
C SER A 348 -23.71 4.01 -3.74
N MET A 349 -22.61 3.26 -3.92
CA MET A 349 -22.05 2.44 -2.85
C MET A 349 -21.38 3.28 -1.76
N LYS A 350 -20.78 4.42 -2.12
CA LYS A 350 -20.28 5.41 -1.15
C LYS A 350 -21.37 5.84 -0.18
N HIS A 351 -22.48 6.37 -0.72
CA HIS A 351 -23.61 6.83 0.09
C HIS A 351 -24.19 5.68 0.93
N LEU A 352 -24.26 4.48 0.37
CA LEU A 352 -24.73 3.30 1.08
C LEU A 352 -23.87 2.95 2.31
N LEU A 353 -22.54 3.07 2.21
CA LEU A 353 -21.64 2.87 3.34
C LEU A 353 -21.79 3.96 4.41
N TYR A 354 -21.95 5.23 4.00
CA TYR A 354 -22.24 6.34 4.92
C TYR A 354 -23.54 6.09 5.69
N ASP A 355 -24.63 5.76 4.98
CA ASP A 355 -25.95 5.50 5.57
C ASP A 355 -25.91 4.30 6.52
N TYR A 356 -25.16 3.25 6.15
CA TYR A 356 -25.00 2.05 6.98
C TYR A 356 -24.18 2.34 8.25
N GLN A 357 -23.07 3.06 8.14
CA GLN A 357 -22.26 3.48 9.29
C GLN A 357 -23.09 4.36 10.24
N HIS A 358 -23.88 5.30 9.71
CA HIS A 358 -24.79 6.11 10.50
C HIS A 358 -25.88 5.26 11.19
N HIS A 359 -26.43 4.25 10.50
CA HIS A 359 -27.39 3.32 11.09
C HIS A 359 -26.80 2.52 12.26
N LYS A 360 -25.52 2.16 12.20
CA LYS A 360 -24.83 1.44 13.28
C LYS A 360 -24.48 2.32 14.49
N GLY A 361 -24.47 3.64 14.32
CA GLY A 361 -24.16 4.59 15.40
C GLY A 361 -22.70 4.61 15.84
N LEU A 362 -21.82 3.84 15.19
CA LEU A 362 -20.38 3.79 15.44
C LEU A 362 -19.61 3.66 14.12
N PRO A 363 -18.41 4.26 14.02
CA PRO A 363 -17.50 4.02 12.92
C PRO A 363 -17.16 2.55 12.73
N ILE A 364 -17.11 2.09 11.48
CA ILE A 364 -16.76 0.70 11.15
C ILE A 364 -15.33 0.67 10.68
N LYS A 365 -14.46 -0.07 11.39
CA LYS A 365 -13.04 -0.17 11.07
C LYS A 365 -12.79 -1.27 10.04
N ILE A 366 -11.74 -1.13 9.23
CA ILE A 366 -11.35 -2.15 8.25
C ILE A 366 -11.15 -3.54 8.89
N LYS A 367 -10.64 -3.61 10.12
CA LYS A 367 -10.47 -4.89 10.85
C LYS A 367 -11.77 -5.58 11.26
N GLU A 368 -12.88 -4.85 11.28
CA GLU A 368 -14.21 -5.34 11.67
C GLU A 368 -14.98 -5.88 10.45
N VAL A 369 -14.39 -5.81 9.25
CA VAL A 369 -14.97 -6.32 8.02
C VAL A 369 -14.75 -7.83 7.93
N ASP A 370 -15.74 -8.59 8.37
CA ASP A 370 -15.77 -10.04 8.33
C ASP A 370 -17.07 -10.56 7.69
N LYS A 371 -17.35 -11.86 7.86
CA LYS A 371 -18.57 -12.48 7.32
C LYS A 371 -19.84 -11.88 7.95
N PHE A 372 -19.81 -11.57 9.24
CA PHE A 372 -20.96 -11.01 9.96
C PHE A 372 -21.27 -9.60 9.48
N PHE A 373 -20.24 -8.78 9.23
CA PHE A 373 -20.42 -7.49 8.57
C PHE A 373 -21.10 -7.64 7.20
N LEU A 374 -20.66 -8.58 6.36
CA LEU A 374 -21.24 -8.77 5.02
C LEU A 374 -22.70 -9.24 5.08
N GLU A 375 -23.01 -10.16 6.01
CA GLU A 375 -24.38 -10.64 6.27
C GLU A 375 -25.29 -9.51 6.73
N ASP A 376 -24.84 -8.74 7.72
CA ASP A 376 -25.59 -7.64 8.30
C ASP A 376 -25.81 -6.51 7.28
N LEU A 377 -24.77 -6.13 6.52
CA LEU A 377 -24.88 -5.17 5.43
C LEU A 377 -25.90 -5.63 4.38
N LEU A 378 -25.86 -6.90 3.96
CA LEU A 378 -26.81 -7.44 2.98
C LEU A 378 -28.25 -7.44 3.51
N ASN A 379 -28.44 -7.83 4.77
CA ASN A 379 -29.75 -7.82 5.42
C ASN A 379 -30.30 -6.40 5.55
N TRP A 380 -29.46 -5.47 5.99
CA TRP A 380 -29.82 -4.06 6.06
C TRP A 380 -30.20 -3.52 4.68
N MET A 381 -29.41 -3.79 3.64
CA MET A 381 -29.73 -3.38 2.27
C MET A 381 -31.09 -3.91 1.77
N ARG A 382 -31.47 -5.14 2.18
CA ARG A 382 -32.76 -5.76 1.83
C ARG A 382 -33.94 -5.21 2.62
N GLN A 383 -33.68 -4.61 3.78
CA GLN A 383 -34.70 -4.12 4.71
C GLN A 383 -34.79 -2.59 4.77
N MET A 384 -33.78 -1.88 4.24
CA MET A 384 -33.70 -0.43 4.30
C MET A 384 -34.97 0.19 3.69
N ARG A 385 -35.67 0.98 4.50
CA ARG A 385 -36.80 1.80 4.06
C ARG A 385 -36.29 3.21 3.80
N PRO A 386 -36.86 3.94 2.83
CA PRO A 386 -36.43 5.29 2.54
C PRO A 386 -36.50 6.15 3.81
N LYS A 387 -35.36 6.71 4.22
CA LYS A 387 -35.28 7.83 5.16
C LYS A 387 -34.82 9.06 4.39
N GLN A 388 -35.45 10.20 4.63
CA GLN A 388 -34.89 11.48 4.20
C GLN A 388 -33.60 11.71 4.99
N LEU A 389 -32.46 11.71 4.30
CA LEU A 389 -31.17 12.12 4.83
C LEU A 389 -30.63 13.20 3.89
N ASN A 390 -30.30 14.37 4.46
CA ASN A 390 -29.63 15.48 3.79
C ASN A 390 -30.20 15.87 2.41
N GLY A 391 -31.53 15.97 2.29
CA GLY A 391 -32.18 16.48 1.07
C GLY A 391 -32.12 15.55 -0.16
N TYR A 392 -31.61 14.32 -0.03
CA TYR A 392 -31.55 13.36 -1.13
C TYR A 392 -32.69 12.33 -1.04
N THR A 393 -33.66 12.40 -1.96
CA THR A 393 -34.79 11.46 -2.00
C THR A 393 -34.45 10.25 -2.87
N TYR A 394 -34.08 9.12 -2.28
CA TYR A 394 -33.99 7.86 -3.02
C TYR A 394 -35.40 7.34 -3.36
N LYS A 395 -35.71 7.26 -4.66
CA LYS A 395 -36.93 6.62 -5.15
C LYS A 395 -36.80 5.10 -5.11
N THR A 396 -36.85 4.48 -3.93
CA THR A 396 -37.05 3.02 -3.83
C THR A 396 -38.14 2.71 -2.81
N ARG A 397 -39.27 2.16 -3.31
CA ARG A 397 -40.31 1.56 -2.48
C ARG A 397 -39.80 0.19 -2.02
N GLY A 398 -39.28 0.12 -0.80
CA GLY A 398 -38.74 -1.11 -0.20
C GLY A 398 -37.22 -1.29 -0.41
N GLY A 399 -36.67 -2.29 0.27
CA GLY A 399 -35.23 -2.58 0.24
C GLY A 399 -34.72 -2.99 -1.16
N LEU A 400 -33.40 -3.04 -1.29
CA LEU A 400 -32.75 -3.25 -2.57
C LEU A 400 -33.01 -4.65 -3.13
N ASN A 401 -33.37 -4.72 -4.41
CA ASN A 401 -33.54 -6.00 -5.10
C ASN A 401 -32.18 -6.74 -5.22
N PRO A 402 -32.19 -8.08 -5.39
CA PRO A 402 -30.95 -8.89 -5.42
C PRO A 402 -29.94 -8.45 -6.49
N LYS A 403 -30.41 -7.97 -7.65
CA LYS A 403 -29.53 -7.50 -8.73
C LYS A 403 -28.80 -6.21 -8.34
N THR A 404 -29.48 -5.30 -7.66
CA THR A 404 -28.87 -4.08 -7.13
C THR A 404 -27.92 -4.41 -5.99
N CYS A 405 -28.29 -5.33 -5.08
CA CYS A 405 -27.37 -5.79 -4.03
C CYS A 405 -26.09 -6.39 -4.63
N LYS A 406 -26.22 -7.25 -5.64
CA LYS A 406 -25.06 -7.82 -6.34
C LYS A 406 -24.16 -6.73 -6.92
N LYS A 407 -24.72 -5.71 -7.59
CA LYS A 407 -23.92 -4.59 -8.12
C LYS A 407 -23.16 -3.84 -7.04
N ARG A 408 -23.75 -3.64 -5.86
CA ARG A 408 -23.09 -2.97 -4.72
C ARG A 408 -21.95 -3.82 -4.17
N PHE A 409 -22.16 -5.12 -4.05
CA PHE A 409 -21.10 -6.06 -3.65
C PHE A 409 -20.03 -6.25 -4.73
N ASP A 410 -20.36 -6.15 -6.03
CA ASP A 410 -19.36 -6.14 -7.12
C ASP A 410 -18.45 -4.89 -7.00
N VAL A 411 -18.98 -3.75 -6.54
CA VAL A 411 -18.18 -2.55 -6.25
C VAL A 411 -17.38 -2.71 -4.96
N LEU A 412 -17.98 -3.30 -3.92
CA LEU A 412 -17.30 -3.59 -2.66
C LEU A 412 -16.12 -4.56 -2.86
N LEU A 413 -16.28 -5.57 -3.73
CA LEU A 413 -15.20 -6.48 -4.11
C LEU A 413 -14.08 -5.74 -4.84
N GLN A 414 -14.40 -4.76 -5.69
CA GLN A 414 -13.39 -3.89 -6.32
C GLN A 414 -12.68 -3.01 -5.29
N PHE A 415 -13.39 -2.53 -4.27
CA PHE A 415 -12.82 -1.77 -3.17
C PHE A 415 -11.88 -2.65 -2.34
N PHE A 416 -12.27 -3.87 -1.97
CA PHE A 416 -11.37 -4.79 -1.27
C PHE A 416 -10.18 -5.20 -2.12
N GLY A 417 -10.36 -5.36 -3.44
CA GLY A 417 -9.25 -5.50 -4.38
C GLY A 417 -8.27 -4.34 -4.33
N PHE A 418 -8.77 -3.10 -4.26
CA PHE A 418 -7.96 -1.91 -4.06
C PHE A 418 -7.21 -1.93 -2.72
N LEU A 419 -7.87 -2.33 -1.62
CA LEU A 419 -7.20 -2.47 -0.33
C LEU A 419 -6.13 -3.57 -0.34
N LYS A 420 -6.37 -4.68 -1.03
CA LYS A 420 -5.39 -5.76 -1.20
C LYS A 420 -4.18 -5.29 -2.02
N ASP A 421 -4.42 -4.56 -3.10
CA ASP A 421 -3.34 -3.98 -3.92
C ASP A 421 -2.49 -2.99 -3.10
N MET A 422 -3.12 -2.29 -2.15
CA MET A 422 -2.44 -1.45 -1.15
C MET A 422 -1.82 -2.23 0.01
N LYS A 423 -1.95 -3.56 0.04
CA LYS A 423 -1.50 -4.45 1.13
C LYS A 423 -2.11 -4.13 2.50
N ILE A 424 -3.30 -3.55 2.52
CA ILE A 424 -4.08 -3.22 3.73
C ILE A 424 -4.81 -4.46 4.26
N VAL A 425 -5.42 -5.21 3.34
CA VAL A 425 -6.12 -6.46 3.61
C VAL A 425 -5.44 -7.60 2.87
N ASP A 426 -5.59 -8.82 3.39
CA ASP A 426 -5.09 -10.03 2.74
C ASP A 426 -6.01 -10.49 1.60
N ALA A 427 -5.62 -11.60 0.96
CA ALA A 427 -6.44 -12.23 -0.07
C ALA A 427 -7.67 -12.95 0.50
N GLU A 428 -7.72 -13.22 1.81
CA GLU A 428 -8.81 -13.96 2.44
C GLU A 428 -10.09 -13.14 2.45
N LEU A 429 -10.01 -11.82 2.71
CA LEU A 429 -11.20 -10.96 2.66
C LEU A 429 -11.85 -10.92 1.26
N LEU A 430 -11.04 -10.92 0.19
CA LEU A 430 -11.55 -11.00 -1.18
C LEU A 430 -12.23 -12.36 -1.43
N ASP A 431 -11.60 -13.44 -1.00
CA ASP A 431 -12.12 -14.79 -1.19
C ASP A 431 -13.41 -15.00 -0.39
N LEU A 432 -13.45 -14.54 0.86
CA LEU A 432 -14.64 -14.49 1.70
C LEU A 432 -15.77 -13.73 1.00
N THR A 433 -15.49 -12.53 0.48
CA THR A 433 -16.50 -11.72 -0.21
C THR A 433 -17.02 -12.41 -1.48
N ARG A 434 -16.14 -13.03 -2.27
CA ARG A 434 -16.55 -13.81 -3.46
C ARG A 434 -17.42 -15.01 -3.09
N LYS A 435 -17.01 -15.78 -2.09
CA LYS A 435 -17.78 -16.93 -1.56
C LYS A 435 -19.12 -16.48 -0.98
N PHE A 436 -19.15 -15.36 -0.28
CA PHE A 436 -20.38 -14.76 0.24
C PHE A 436 -21.34 -14.37 -0.89
N MET A 437 -20.87 -13.63 -1.90
CA MET A 437 -21.70 -13.22 -3.04
C MET A 437 -22.31 -14.42 -3.79
N THR A 438 -21.52 -15.48 -4.00
CA THR A 438 -21.98 -16.67 -4.73
C THR A 438 -23.04 -17.47 -3.95
N ARG A 439 -22.98 -17.47 -2.61
CA ARG A 439 -23.92 -18.20 -1.76
C ARG A 439 -25.19 -17.38 -1.45
N GLU A 440 -25.03 -16.14 -1.01
CA GLU A 440 -26.08 -15.34 -0.37
C GLU A 440 -26.78 -14.36 -1.32
N ILE A 441 -26.09 -13.97 -2.40
CA ILE A 441 -26.62 -13.05 -3.42
C ILE A 441 -26.92 -13.82 -4.70
N ARG A 442 -27.78 -14.83 -4.58
CA ARG A 442 -28.32 -15.56 -5.74
C ARG A 442 -29.19 -14.61 -6.57
N VAL A 443 -28.62 -14.10 -7.65
CA VAL A 443 -29.41 -13.55 -8.75
C VAL A 443 -29.91 -14.74 -9.53
N VAL A 444 -31.06 -15.29 -9.12
CA VAL A 444 -31.83 -16.16 -10.01
C VAL A 444 -32.09 -15.30 -11.25
N ALA A 445 -31.62 -15.76 -12.42
CA ALA A 445 -31.98 -15.10 -13.66
C ALA A 445 -33.50 -14.99 -13.65
N ALA A 446 -34.02 -13.76 -13.56
CA ALA A 446 -35.45 -13.53 -13.67
C ALA A 446 -35.88 -14.35 -14.89
N HIS A 447 -36.81 -15.29 -14.70
CA HIS A 447 -37.35 -16.06 -15.81
C HIS A 447 -37.77 -15.02 -16.85
N LYS A 448 -36.98 -14.90 -17.91
CA LYS A 448 -37.29 -14.04 -19.02
C LYS A 448 -38.41 -14.77 -19.72
N VAL A 449 -39.64 -14.45 -19.35
CA VAL A 449 -40.80 -14.82 -20.14
C VAL A 449 -40.67 -14.02 -21.43
N THR A 450 -40.28 -14.69 -22.50
CA THR A 450 -40.28 -14.14 -23.85
C THR A 450 -41.57 -14.55 -24.50
N LEU A 451 -42.34 -13.57 -24.99
CA LEU A 451 -43.48 -13.84 -25.83
C LEU A 451 -42.98 -13.96 -27.28
N SER A 452 -43.41 -15.01 -27.96
CA SER A 452 -43.37 -15.12 -29.42
C SER A 452 -44.25 -14.04 -30.05
N ILE A 453 -44.02 -13.74 -31.33
CA ILE A 453 -44.86 -12.79 -32.06
C ILE A 453 -46.32 -13.23 -32.09
N GLN A 454 -46.59 -14.54 -32.15
CA GLN A 454 -47.93 -15.12 -32.09
C GLN A 454 -48.60 -14.85 -30.73
N GLU A 455 -47.86 -15.01 -29.63
CA GLU A 455 -48.39 -14.72 -28.28
C GLU A 455 -48.65 -13.22 -28.07
N VAL A 456 -47.83 -12.34 -28.65
CA VAL A 456 -48.10 -10.88 -28.63
C VAL A 456 -49.37 -10.55 -29.43
N HIS A 457 -49.59 -11.22 -30.56
CA HIS A 457 -50.84 -11.09 -31.32
C HIS A 457 -52.05 -11.62 -30.54
N GLN A 458 -51.93 -12.76 -29.86
CA GLN A 458 -52.99 -13.28 -28.98
C GLN A 458 -53.29 -12.32 -27.83
N LEU A 459 -52.26 -11.78 -27.19
CA LEU A 459 -52.40 -10.80 -26.13
C LEU A 459 -53.13 -9.54 -26.63
N TYR A 460 -52.84 -9.06 -27.84
CA TYR A 460 -53.53 -7.91 -28.44
C TYR A 460 -55.03 -8.14 -28.65
N GLN A 461 -55.43 -9.38 -28.97
CA GLN A 461 -56.84 -9.77 -29.15
C GLN A 461 -57.56 -10.04 -27.82
N TYR A 462 -56.82 -10.19 -26.72
CA TYR A 462 -57.41 -10.50 -25.43
C TYR A 462 -58.06 -9.27 -24.79
N ASP A 463 -59.36 -9.33 -24.51
CA ASP A 463 -60.10 -8.26 -23.85
C ASP A 463 -60.05 -8.41 -22.32
N PHE A 464 -59.42 -7.46 -21.65
CA PHE A 464 -59.28 -7.48 -20.20
C PHE A 464 -60.54 -6.93 -19.50
N PRO A 465 -60.80 -7.34 -18.24
CA PRO A 465 -62.01 -6.94 -17.50
C PRO A 465 -62.22 -5.43 -17.29
N ASN A 466 -61.20 -4.60 -17.53
CA ASN A 466 -61.34 -3.16 -17.42
C ASN A 466 -60.49 -2.41 -18.45
N GLN A 467 -60.94 -1.20 -18.78
CA GLN A 467 -60.31 -0.35 -19.79
C GLN A 467 -58.86 0.01 -19.44
N ARG A 468 -58.53 0.12 -18.14
CA ARG A 468 -57.16 0.41 -17.70
C ARG A 468 -56.19 -0.72 -18.09
N LEU A 469 -56.59 -1.98 -17.94
CA LEU A 469 -55.80 -3.13 -18.35
C LEU A 469 -55.69 -3.23 -19.87
N ASN A 470 -56.77 -2.91 -20.60
CA ASN A 470 -56.73 -2.81 -22.07
C ASN A 470 -55.76 -1.71 -22.54
N ASN A 471 -55.69 -0.58 -21.84
CA ASN A 471 -54.71 0.47 -22.15
C ASN A 471 -53.26 0.02 -21.86
N ILE A 472 -53.04 -0.74 -20.78
CA ILE A 472 -51.72 -1.32 -20.46
C ILE A 472 -51.32 -2.36 -21.51
N ARG A 473 -52.25 -3.22 -21.94
CA ARG A 473 -52.07 -4.18 -23.03
C ARG A 473 -51.67 -3.47 -24.31
N ASP A 474 -52.43 -2.46 -24.74
CA ASP A 474 -52.16 -1.71 -25.97
C ASP A 474 -50.78 -1.03 -25.92
N LEU A 475 -50.41 -0.45 -24.77
CA LEU A 475 -49.08 0.14 -24.54
C LEU A 475 -47.95 -0.89 -24.64
N PHE A 476 -48.15 -2.07 -24.05
CA PHE A 476 -47.17 -3.15 -24.11
C PHE A 476 -47.01 -3.69 -25.52
N VAL A 477 -48.12 -3.98 -26.21
CA VAL A 477 -48.12 -4.45 -27.61
C VAL A 477 -47.48 -3.42 -28.54
N PHE A 478 -47.82 -2.14 -28.36
CA PHE A 478 -47.19 -1.04 -29.09
C PHE A 478 -45.66 -1.02 -28.90
N ALA A 479 -45.18 -1.18 -27.66
CA ALA A 479 -43.76 -1.26 -27.37
C ALA A 479 -43.08 -2.48 -28.04
N CYS A 480 -43.75 -3.63 -28.06
CA CYS A 480 -43.25 -4.85 -28.70
C CYS A 480 -43.06 -4.67 -30.22
N PHE A 481 -44.07 -4.13 -30.91
CA PHE A 481 -44.02 -3.96 -32.37
C PHE A 481 -43.12 -2.80 -32.83
N THR A 482 -42.95 -1.75 -32.01
CA THR A 482 -42.12 -0.60 -32.36
C THR A 482 -40.68 -0.70 -31.84
N GLY A 483 -40.41 -1.56 -30.87
CA GLY A 483 -39.11 -1.61 -30.18
C GLY A 483 -38.79 -0.35 -29.37
N MET A 484 -39.79 0.50 -29.09
CA MET A 484 -39.63 1.71 -28.29
C MET A 484 -39.53 1.34 -26.80
N ARG A 485 -38.60 1.99 -26.08
CA ARG A 485 -38.50 1.83 -24.62
C ARG A 485 -39.57 2.69 -23.97
N TRP A 486 -39.93 2.36 -22.73
CA TRP A 486 -40.88 3.12 -21.92
C TRP A 486 -40.65 4.65 -21.94
N ALA A 487 -39.41 5.08 -21.70
CA ALA A 487 -39.04 6.50 -21.69
C ALA A 487 -39.14 7.18 -23.07
N ASP A 488 -39.08 6.40 -24.16
CA ASP A 488 -39.27 6.90 -25.51
C ASP A 488 -40.78 7.08 -25.79
N ILE A 489 -41.62 6.15 -25.31
CA ILE A 489 -43.08 6.21 -25.44
C ILE A 489 -43.68 7.34 -24.58
N GLU A 490 -43.13 7.59 -23.39
CA GLU A 490 -43.55 8.72 -22.55
C GLU A 490 -43.46 10.07 -23.27
N LYS A 491 -42.43 10.22 -24.11
CA LYS A 491 -42.17 11.42 -24.92
C LYS A 491 -42.82 11.38 -26.30
N PHE A 492 -43.41 10.25 -26.68
CA PHE A 492 -44.08 10.08 -27.97
C PHE A 492 -45.35 10.92 -28.04
N ASP A 493 -45.60 11.52 -29.20
CA ASP A 493 -46.81 12.26 -29.52
C ASP A 493 -47.03 12.23 -31.05
N ALA A 494 -48.18 12.74 -31.50
CA ALA A 494 -48.60 12.70 -32.90
C ALA A 494 -47.60 13.39 -33.87
N LYS A 495 -46.75 14.30 -33.40
CA LYS A 495 -45.81 15.03 -34.28
C LYS A 495 -44.69 14.13 -34.83
N PHE A 496 -44.46 12.99 -34.18
CA PHE A 496 -43.48 11.99 -34.59
C PHE A 496 -44.02 11.01 -35.63
N ILE A 497 -45.27 11.17 -36.07
CA ILE A 497 -45.89 10.36 -37.12
C ILE A 497 -45.81 11.12 -38.45
N ARG A 498 -45.43 10.44 -39.54
CA ARG A 498 -45.58 10.93 -40.90
C ARG A 498 -46.30 9.91 -41.75
N THR A 499 -47.35 10.32 -42.44
CA THR A 499 -48.08 9.47 -43.38
C THR A 499 -47.23 9.23 -44.63
N THR A 500 -47.09 7.97 -44.99
CA THR A 500 -46.46 7.53 -46.24
C THR A 500 -47.48 7.56 -47.39
N PRO A 501 -47.05 7.58 -48.67
CA PRO A 501 -47.97 7.57 -49.81
C PRO A 501 -48.96 6.39 -49.83
N ASP A 502 -48.59 5.26 -49.21
CA ASP A 502 -49.42 4.06 -49.05
C ASP A 502 -50.37 4.12 -47.83
N GLY A 503 -50.42 5.25 -47.12
CA GLY A 503 -51.31 5.49 -45.97
C GLY A 503 -50.87 4.83 -44.66
N LYS A 504 -49.75 4.09 -44.63
CA LYS A 504 -49.35 3.26 -43.47
C LYS A 504 -48.50 3.96 -42.42
N GLY A 505 -47.96 5.13 -42.71
CA GLY A 505 -47.25 5.98 -41.75
C GLY A 505 -45.92 5.43 -41.17
N LYS A 506 -45.06 6.32 -40.69
CA LYS A 506 -43.80 6.01 -40.00
C LYS A 506 -43.67 6.76 -38.68
N ILE A 507 -43.01 6.14 -37.70
CA ILE A 507 -42.58 6.79 -36.45
C ILE A 507 -41.10 7.15 -36.54
N TYR A 508 -40.75 8.34 -36.05
CA TYR A 508 -39.36 8.77 -35.92
C TYR A 508 -38.87 8.67 -34.47
N LYS A 509 -37.89 7.81 -34.23
CA LYS A 509 -37.18 7.73 -32.95
C LYS A 509 -35.87 8.49 -33.03
N ARG A 510 -35.75 9.59 -32.29
CA ARG A 510 -34.44 10.23 -32.05
C ARG A 510 -33.66 9.39 -31.04
N MET A 511 -32.53 8.83 -31.44
CA MET A 511 -31.59 8.27 -30.47
C MET A 511 -30.57 9.34 -30.07
N ALA A 512 -30.58 9.73 -28.80
CA ALA A 512 -29.40 10.33 -28.20
C ALA A 512 -28.39 9.20 -27.92
N ILE A 513 -27.61 8.81 -28.92
CA ILE A 513 -26.44 7.98 -28.66
C ILE A 513 -25.37 8.90 -28.07
N LYS A 514 -24.90 8.62 -26.86
CA LYS A 514 -23.60 9.15 -26.40
C LYS A 514 -22.49 8.38 -27.14
N THR A 515 -22.35 8.61 -28.42
CA THR A 515 -21.09 8.38 -29.14
C THR A 515 -20.41 9.71 -29.36
N ARG A 516 -19.09 9.68 -29.58
CA ARG A 516 -18.16 10.82 -29.60
C ARG A 516 -18.50 11.91 -30.63
N ASP A 517 -19.53 11.73 -31.43
CA ASP A 517 -19.84 12.46 -32.65
C ASP A 517 -21.10 13.36 -32.57
N GLN A 518 -21.85 13.37 -31.46
CA GLN A 518 -23.03 14.24 -31.24
C GLN A 518 -24.05 14.25 -32.41
N SER A 519 -24.13 13.19 -33.22
CA SER A 519 -25.04 13.13 -34.35
C SER A 519 -26.42 12.67 -33.83
N GLY A 520 -27.39 13.58 -33.80
CA GLY A 520 -28.78 13.31 -33.39
C GLY A 520 -29.52 12.44 -34.41
N ALA A 521 -29.09 11.18 -34.57
CA ALA A 521 -29.63 10.26 -35.55
C ALA A 521 -31.12 9.99 -35.33
N VAL A 522 -31.89 10.13 -36.40
CA VAL A 522 -33.32 9.82 -36.45
C VAL A 522 -33.48 8.45 -37.10
N TYR A 523 -34.09 7.52 -36.37
CA TYR A 523 -34.43 6.19 -36.88
C TYR A 523 -35.90 6.16 -37.29
N GLU A 524 -36.17 5.65 -38.48
CA GLU A 524 -37.53 5.40 -38.97
C GLU A 524 -37.99 4.01 -38.54
N ILE A 525 -39.13 3.94 -37.85
CA ILE A 525 -39.77 2.71 -37.43
C ILE A 525 -41.04 2.56 -38.28
N PRO A 526 -41.10 1.57 -39.19
CA PRO A 526 -42.29 1.32 -39.99
C PRO A 526 -43.42 0.80 -39.09
N LEU A 527 -44.65 1.26 -39.35
CA LEU A 527 -45.81 0.85 -38.57
C LEU A 527 -46.50 -0.33 -39.24
N CYS A 528 -46.71 -1.40 -38.46
CA CYS A 528 -47.60 -2.47 -38.86
C CYS A 528 -49.06 -2.08 -38.55
N ASN A 529 -50.01 -2.77 -39.19
CA ASN A 529 -51.45 -2.51 -39.03
C ASN A 529 -51.89 -2.54 -37.55
N THR A 530 -51.33 -3.45 -36.74
CA THR A 530 -51.61 -3.52 -35.29
C THR A 530 -51.26 -2.21 -34.58
N VAL A 531 -50.10 -1.62 -34.90
CA VAL A 531 -49.65 -0.37 -34.29
C VAL A 531 -50.53 0.80 -34.74
N LEU A 532 -50.96 0.82 -36.01
CA LEU A 532 -51.86 1.84 -36.54
C LEU A 532 -53.22 1.83 -35.84
N GLN A 533 -53.81 0.65 -35.67
CA GLN A 533 -55.07 0.50 -34.94
C GLN A 533 -54.96 0.95 -33.49
N ILE A 534 -53.84 0.64 -32.82
CA ILE A 534 -53.59 1.13 -31.46
C ILE A 534 -53.50 2.66 -31.46
N LEU A 535 -52.76 3.26 -32.40
CA LEU A 535 -52.65 4.72 -32.48
C LEU A 535 -54.00 5.39 -32.71
N GLU A 536 -54.83 4.84 -33.58
CA GLU A 536 -56.17 5.33 -33.87
C GLU A 536 -57.04 5.35 -32.60
N ARG A 537 -57.05 4.25 -31.83
CA ARG A 537 -57.79 4.17 -30.54
C ARG A 537 -57.34 5.20 -29.53
N HIS A 538 -56.06 5.57 -29.55
CA HIS A 538 -55.45 6.49 -28.59
C HIS A 538 -55.23 7.90 -29.18
N GLY A 539 -55.93 8.27 -30.26
CA GLY A 539 -55.88 9.62 -30.82
C GLY A 539 -54.48 10.03 -31.31
N ASN A 540 -53.74 9.11 -31.90
CA ASN A 540 -52.35 9.26 -32.35
C ASN A 540 -51.35 9.64 -31.22
N SER A 541 -51.71 9.38 -29.97
CA SER A 541 -50.85 9.61 -28.81
C SER A 541 -51.06 8.53 -27.76
N ILE A 542 -50.15 7.56 -27.69
CA ILE A 542 -50.15 6.56 -26.63
C ILE A 542 -49.28 7.04 -25.46
N LYS A 543 -49.93 7.49 -24.37
CA LYS A 543 -49.23 7.93 -23.16
C LYS A 543 -49.26 6.86 -22.09
N PRO A 544 -48.14 6.62 -21.40
CA PRO A 544 -48.19 5.82 -20.18
C PRO A 544 -49.06 6.54 -19.15
N ILE A 545 -50.14 5.90 -18.72
CA ILE A 545 -50.93 6.40 -17.59
C ILE A 545 -50.04 6.29 -16.35
N LEU A 546 -49.42 7.40 -15.94
CA LEU A 546 -48.67 7.48 -14.70
C LEU A 546 -49.62 7.18 -13.53
N LEU A 547 -49.14 6.42 -12.54
CA LEU A 547 -49.81 6.17 -11.27
C LEU A 547 -49.93 7.44 -10.39
N SER A 548 -50.25 8.59 -10.98
CA SER A 548 -50.58 9.81 -10.26
C SER A 548 -52.10 9.90 -10.14
N ASN A 549 -52.56 9.74 -8.90
CA ASN A 549 -53.93 9.90 -8.39
C ASN A 549 -54.84 8.67 -8.46
N VAL A 550 -54.47 7.61 -7.74
CA VAL A 550 -55.44 6.65 -7.16
C VAL A 550 -55.47 6.86 -5.65
N HIS A 551 -55.98 8.03 -5.27
CA HIS A 551 -56.73 8.26 -4.03
C HIS A 551 -57.96 9.06 -4.45
N ALA A 552 -58.86 8.43 -5.21
CA ALA A 552 -60.25 8.81 -5.38
C ALA A 552 -60.97 7.65 -6.06
N ASN A 553 -61.95 7.11 -5.34
CA ASN A 553 -62.85 5.99 -5.61
C ASN A 553 -62.24 4.60 -5.45
#